data_AF-A0A968IP79-F1
#
_entry.id   AF-A0A968IP79-F1
#
_cell.length_a   1.000
_cell.length_b   1.000
_cell.length_c   1.000
_cell.angle_alpha   90.00
_cell.angle_beta   90.00
_cell.angle_gamma   90.00
#
_symmetry.space_group_name_H-M   'P 1'
#
loop_
_entity.id
_entity.type
_entity.pdbx_description
1 polymer ?
#
loop_
_entity_poly.entity_id
_entity_poly.type
_entity_poly.pdbx_seq_one_letter_code
_entity_poly.pdbx_strand_id
1 'polypeptide(L)'
;MKINIHDGLIARSNPLKLASPAVTFPTQGSSSFTQTLTSLREEDPAFNKVIHAQHYERGQLVATSDDLAQKMYVLMTGKVNLICTNHEGRRLVIATLEPGAVFGEGALDTPGDPNVL
;
A
#
# COMPACT_ATOMS: atom_id res chain seq x y z
N MET A 1 2.10 -14.29 -3.66
CA MET A 1 0.92 -14.90 -4.32
C MET A 1 0.92 -14.49 -5.79
N LYS A 2 0.63 -15.42 -6.72
CA LYS A 2 0.61 -15.23 -8.18
C LYS A 2 -0.80 -15.52 -8.68
N ILE A 3 -1.35 -14.70 -9.58
CA ILE A 3 -2.39 -15.14 -10.52
C ILE A 3 -2.10 -14.53 -11.90
N ASN A 4 -2.09 -15.39 -12.90
CA ASN A 4 -1.95 -15.13 -14.33
C ASN A 4 -3.20 -15.73 -15.00
N ILE A 5 -3.86 -15.01 -15.91
CA ILE A 5 -4.92 -15.58 -16.77
C ILE A 5 -4.54 -15.30 -18.23
N HIS A 6 -4.57 -16.36 -19.03
CA HIS A 6 -4.21 -16.39 -20.44
C HIS A 6 -5.43 -16.68 -21.32
N ASP A 7 -5.39 -15.99 -22.47
CA ASP A 7 -5.96 -16.29 -23.79
C ASP A 7 -7.42 -15.98 -24.15
N GLY A 8 -7.57 -15.41 -25.35
CA GLY A 8 -8.80 -14.86 -25.93
C GLY A 8 -8.54 -13.81 -27.03
N LEU A 9 -7.97 -14.24 -28.16
CA LEU A 9 -7.87 -13.60 -29.50
C LEU A 9 -9.16 -12.75 -29.84
N ILE A 10 -9.20 -11.58 -30.53
CA ILE A 10 -8.73 -11.23 -31.89
C ILE A 10 -8.83 -9.70 -32.17
N ALA A 11 -7.88 -9.20 -32.99
CA ALA A 11 -8.01 -8.18 -34.05
C ALA A 11 -8.28 -6.67 -33.75
N ARG A 12 -7.24 -5.82 -33.94
CA ARG A 12 -7.07 -4.87 -35.08
C ARG A 12 -6.00 -3.81 -34.77
N SER A 13 -5.26 -3.48 -35.82
CA SER A 13 -4.10 -2.58 -35.95
C SER A 13 -4.31 -1.14 -35.47
N ASN A 14 -3.33 -0.57 -34.74
CA ASN A 14 -2.86 0.80 -34.92
C ASN A 14 -1.46 1.04 -34.29
N PRO A 15 -0.61 1.92 -34.86
CA PRO A 15 0.79 2.02 -34.49
C PRO A 15 1.03 2.96 -33.29
N LEU A 16 1.96 2.56 -32.42
CA LEU A 16 2.79 3.36 -31.52
C LEU A 16 2.18 4.68 -30.99
N LYS A 17 1.53 4.62 -29.83
CA LYS A 17 1.49 5.73 -28.88
C LYS A 17 2.03 5.23 -27.54
N LEU A 18 3.29 5.55 -27.27
CA LEU A 18 3.93 5.36 -25.98
C LEU A 18 3.31 6.35 -24.98
N ALA A 19 2.12 6.02 -24.50
CA ALA A 19 1.52 6.66 -23.33
C ALA A 19 1.54 5.61 -22.22
N SER A 20 2.41 5.82 -21.25
CA SER A 20 2.45 5.05 -20.01
C SER A 20 1.03 4.92 -19.46
N PRO A 21 0.51 3.72 -19.18
CA PRO A 21 -0.70 3.64 -18.37
C PRO A 21 -0.30 4.13 -16.98
N ALA A 22 -0.69 5.37 -16.65
CA ALA A 22 -0.87 5.72 -15.26
C ALA A 22 -1.91 4.73 -14.75
N VAL A 23 -1.46 3.76 -13.95
CA VAL A 23 -2.36 2.91 -13.18
C VAL A 23 -2.96 3.83 -12.14
N THR A 24 -4.04 4.52 -12.52
CA THR A 24 -4.92 5.21 -11.59
C THR A 24 -5.65 4.13 -10.84
N PHE A 25 -5.10 3.73 -9.69
CA PHE A 25 -5.86 2.94 -8.72
C PHE A 25 -7.11 3.74 -8.37
N PRO A 26 -8.30 3.15 -8.42
CA PRO A 26 -9.52 3.85 -8.04
C PRO A 26 -9.39 4.32 -6.60
N THR A 27 -9.36 5.64 -6.40
CA THR A 27 -9.34 6.35 -5.11
C THR A 27 -10.69 6.28 -4.40
N GLN A 28 -11.42 5.17 -4.57
CA GLN A 28 -12.78 4.97 -4.07
C GLN A 28 -12.73 4.30 -2.69
N GLY A 29 -12.22 5.01 -1.69
CA GLY A 29 -12.17 4.50 -0.30
C GLY A 29 -11.39 5.35 0.70
N SER A 30 -10.53 6.26 0.23
CA SER A 30 -9.67 7.05 1.13
C SER A 30 -10.44 8.04 2.00
N SER A 31 -11.53 8.63 1.50
CA SER A 31 -12.30 9.62 2.28
C SER A 31 -12.95 9.02 3.53
N SER A 32 -13.55 7.82 3.42
CA SER A 32 -14.20 7.18 4.57
C SER A 32 -13.17 6.74 5.61
N PHE A 33 -12.03 6.19 5.18
CA PHE A 33 -11.03 5.64 6.09
C PHE A 33 -10.24 6.73 6.85
N THR A 34 -9.80 7.78 6.16
CA THR A 34 -9.14 8.91 6.80
C THR A 34 -10.08 9.59 7.82
N GLN A 35 -11.38 9.63 7.52
CA GLN A 35 -12.37 10.15 8.45
C GLN A 35 -12.54 9.24 9.67
N THR A 36 -12.59 7.91 9.48
CA THR A 36 -12.60 6.95 10.60
C THR A 36 -11.37 7.09 11.50
N LEU A 37 -10.15 7.23 10.94
CA LEU A 37 -8.94 7.44 11.73
C LEU A 37 -8.97 8.78 12.49
N THR A 38 -9.58 9.81 11.89
CA THR A 38 -9.73 11.12 12.54
C THR A 38 -10.69 11.03 13.72
N SER A 39 -11.83 10.35 13.56
CA SER A 39 -12.78 10.11 14.65
C SER A 39 -12.17 9.25 15.76
N LEU A 40 -11.47 8.15 15.43
CA LEU A 40 -10.83 7.30 16.43
C LEU A 40 -9.78 8.04 17.27
N ARG A 41 -9.04 8.97 16.67
CA ARG A 41 -8.10 9.84 17.40
C ARG A 41 -8.78 10.70 18.45
N GLU A 42 -10.01 11.14 18.20
CA GLU A 42 -10.77 12.00 19.11
C GLU A 42 -11.48 11.18 20.20
N GLU A 43 -11.92 9.98 19.86
CA GLU A 43 -12.74 9.13 20.73
C GLU A 43 -11.93 8.22 21.67
N ASP A 44 -10.74 7.74 21.25
CA ASP A 44 -9.95 6.78 22.02
C ASP A 44 -8.57 7.32 22.43
N PRO A 45 -8.33 7.63 23.72
CA PRO A 45 -7.01 8.06 24.19
C PRO A 45 -5.93 6.98 24.08
N ALA A 46 -6.29 5.69 23.92
CA ALA A 46 -5.33 4.63 23.63
C ALA A 46 -4.81 4.68 22.18
N PHE A 47 -5.60 5.22 21.24
CA PHE A 47 -5.20 5.35 19.83
C PHE A 47 -3.92 6.18 19.67
N ASN A 48 -3.81 7.29 20.41
CA ASN A 48 -2.61 8.12 20.37
C ASN A 48 -1.37 7.45 21.00
N LYS A 49 -1.53 6.35 21.74
CA LYS A 49 -0.41 5.58 22.31
C LYS A 49 0.18 4.59 21.32
N VAL A 50 -0.60 4.16 20.33
CA VAL A 50 -0.20 3.14 19.34
C VAL A 50 0.21 3.74 17.99
N ILE A 51 -0.02 5.03 17.77
CA ILE A 51 0.44 5.75 16.59
C ILE A 51 1.82 6.36 16.85
N HIS A 52 2.75 6.11 15.91
CA HIS A 52 4.11 6.64 15.98
C HIS A 52 4.50 7.28 14.66
N ALA A 53 4.91 8.55 14.72
CA ALA A 53 5.58 9.21 13.59
C ALA A 53 7.04 8.73 13.52
N GLN A 54 7.47 8.31 12.34
CA GLN A 54 8.84 7.85 12.09
C GLN A 54 9.43 8.58 10.89
N HIS A 55 10.72 8.92 10.98
CA HIS A 55 11.47 9.57 9.91
C HIS A 55 12.47 8.59 9.31
N TYR A 56 12.60 8.64 7.99
CA TYR A 56 13.49 7.78 7.22
C TYR A 56 14.28 8.62 6.22
N GLU A 57 15.58 8.36 6.15
CA GLU A 57 16.46 8.94 5.16
C GLU A 57 16.26 8.29 3.78
N ARG A 58 16.66 9.02 2.74
CA ARG A 58 16.58 8.52 1.36
C ARG A 58 17.32 7.20 1.23
N GLY A 59 16.62 6.19 0.72
CA GLY A 59 17.18 4.85 0.48
C GLY A 59 17.07 3.90 1.66
N GLN A 60 16.58 4.35 2.82
CA GLN A 60 16.27 3.46 3.93
C GLN A 60 15.01 2.63 3.64
N LEU A 61 14.99 1.42 4.18
CA LEU A 61 13.82 0.55 4.14
C LEU A 61 12.80 1.05 5.17
N VAL A 62 11.60 1.39 4.70
CA VAL A 62 10.50 1.86 5.56
C VAL A 62 9.82 0.67 6.26
N ALA A 63 9.49 -0.38 5.50
CA ALA A 63 8.80 -1.56 6.00
C ALA A 63 9.16 -2.79 5.15
N THR A 64 9.24 -3.96 5.80
CA THR A 64 9.30 -5.25 5.13
C THR A 64 7.90 -5.76 4.75
N SER A 65 7.80 -6.82 3.97
CA SER A 65 6.51 -7.49 3.73
C SER A 65 5.87 -7.98 5.02
N ASP A 66 6.66 -8.48 5.97
CA ASP A 66 6.18 -8.93 7.28
C ASP A 66 5.64 -7.76 8.11
N ASP A 67 6.31 -6.61 8.07
CA ASP A 67 5.80 -5.38 8.71
C ASP A 67 4.46 -4.95 8.09
N LEU A 68 4.33 -4.95 6.76
CA LEU A 68 3.10 -4.58 6.05
C LEU A 68 1.94 -5.55 6.31
N ALA A 69 2.21 -6.76 6.79
CA ALA A 69 1.19 -7.72 7.19
C ALA A 69 0.66 -7.46 8.61
N GLN A 70 1.34 -6.63 9.42
CA GLN A 70 1.03 -6.40 10.83
C GLN A 70 0.82 -4.92 11.18
N LYS A 71 1.26 -4.00 10.31
CA LYS A 71 1.24 -2.56 10.52
C LYS A 71 0.76 -1.88 9.25
N MET A 72 -0.01 -0.82 9.47
CA MET A 72 -0.41 0.12 8.43
C MET A 72 0.37 1.43 8.59
N TYR A 73 0.64 2.08 7.47
CA TYR A 73 1.41 3.31 7.39
C TYR A 73 0.67 4.38 6.60
N VAL A 74 0.93 5.65 6.95
CA VAL A 74 0.51 6.82 6.18
C VAL A 74 1.73 7.64 5.83
N LEU A 75 1.95 7.89 4.54
CA LEU A 75 3.07 8.73 4.10
C LEU A 75 2.75 10.20 4.35
N MET A 76 3.36 10.82 5.35
CA MET A 76 3.10 12.24 5.66
C MET A 76 3.78 13.20 4.68
N THR A 77 5.05 12.94 4.33
CA THR A 77 5.86 13.80 3.48
C THR A 77 6.89 13.00 2.68
N GLY A 78 7.28 13.48 1.50
CA GLY A 78 8.31 12.83 0.67
C GLY A 78 7.73 11.84 -0.34
N LYS A 79 8.55 10.87 -0.77
CA LYS A 79 8.15 9.81 -1.71
C LYS A 79 8.69 8.46 -1.25
N VAL A 80 7.87 7.42 -1.36
CA VAL A 80 8.25 6.04 -1.02
C VAL A 80 8.05 5.16 -2.23
N ASN A 81 9.02 4.31 -2.56
CA ASN A 81 8.85 3.31 -3.61
C ASN A 81 8.40 2.00 -2.99
N LEU A 82 7.31 1.45 -3.51
CA LEU A 82 6.91 0.08 -3.21
C LEU A 82 7.66 -0.84 -4.18
N ILE A 83 8.41 -1.79 -3.62
CA ILE A 83 9.34 -2.64 -4.37
C ILE A 83 9.01 -4.10 -4.12
N CYS A 84 8.85 -4.87 -5.20
CA CYS A 84 8.80 -6.33 -5.13
C CYS A 84 10.14 -6.92 -5.55
N THR A 85 10.61 -7.93 -4.82
CA THR A 85 11.81 -8.70 -5.18
C THR A 85 11.38 -10.05 -5.74
N ASN A 86 11.86 -10.42 -6.92
CA ASN A 86 11.58 -11.74 -7.49
C ASN A 86 12.50 -12.81 -6.87
N HIS A 87 12.27 -14.09 -7.22
CA HIS A 87 13.07 -15.22 -6.72
C HIS A 87 14.54 -15.19 -7.16
N GLU A 88 14.87 -14.40 -8.19
CA GLU A 88 16.24 -14.17 -8.68
C GLU A 88 16.91 -12.97 -8.00
N GLY A 89 16.25 -12.32 -7.03
CA GLY A 89 16.78 -11.16 -6.31
C GLY A 89 16.64 -9.82 -7.05
N ARG A 90 15.99 -9.78 -8.22
CA ARG A 90 15.74 -8.54 -8.95
C ARG A 90 14.63 -7.75 -8.28
N ARG A 91 14.87 -6.45 -8.10
CA ARG A 91 13.92 -5.49 -7.50
C ARG A 91 13.16 -4.76 -8.60
N LEU A 92 11.83 -4.80 -8.52
CA LEU A 92 10.92 -4.06 -9.39
C LEU A 92 10.17 -3.01 -8.56
N VAL A 93 10.29 -1.73 -8.93
CA VAL A 93 9.42 -0.69 -8.39
C VAL A 93 8.03 -0.88 -8.99
N ILE A 94 7.07 -1.21 -8.15
CA ILE A 94 5.68 -1.43 -8.57
C ILE A 94 4.83 -0.16 -8.47
N ALA A 95 5.19 0.73 -7.54
CA ALA A 95 4.55 2.04 -7.39
C ALA A 95 5.49 3.03 -6.70
N THR A 96 5.28 4.32 -6.94
CA THR A 96 5.83 5.41 -6.14
C THR A 96 4.66 6.10 -5.43
N LEU A 97 4.69 6.08 -4.10
CA LEU A 97 3.70 6.66 -3.23
C LEU A 97 4.02 8.12 -2.96
N GLU A 98 2.97 8.94 -2.91
CA GLU A 98 3.02 10.38 -2.63
C GLU A 98 2.40 10.69 -1.26
N PRO A 99 2.62 11.89 -0.71
CA PRO A 99 2.04 12.27 0.58
C PRO A 99 0.52 12.05 0.63
N GLY A 100 0.03 11.49 1.73
CA GLY A 100 -1.34 11.06 1.93
C GLY A 100 -1.63 9.61 1.53
N ALA A 101 -0.69 8.93 0.87
CA ALA A 101 -0.85 7.51 0.55
C ALA A 101 -0.88 6.65 1.83
N VAL A 102 -1.82 5.69 1.85
CA VAL A 102 -1.94 4.66 2.88
C VAL A 102 -1.47 3.33 2.29
N PHE A 103 -0.73 2.55 3.06
CA PHE A 103 -0.24 1.23 2.63
C PHE A 103 -0.09 0.29 3.84
N GLY A 104 -0.20 -1.01 3.60
CA GLY A 104 -0.24 -2.02 4.68
C GLY A 104 -1.60 -2.11 5.37
N GLU A 105 -2.65 -1.57 4.75
CA GLU A 105 -4.03 -1.60 5.22
C GLU A 105 -4.57 -3.02 5.44
N GLY A 106 -4.04 -4.01 4.70
CA GLY A 106 -4.36 -5.42 4.89
C GLY A 106 -4.02 -5.96 6.28
N ALA A 107 -3.14 -5.29 7.03
CA ALA A 107 -2.88 -5.61 8.43
C ALA A 107 -4.10 -5.45 9.34
N LEU A 108 -5.09 -4.64 8.92
CA LEU A 108 -6.33 -4.40 9.69
C LEU A 108 -7.48 -5.31 9.27
N ASP A 109 -7.36 -6.02 8.14
CA ASP A 109 -8.44 -6.81 7.53
C ASP A 109 -8.61 -8.18 8.20
N THR A 110 -7.60 -8.64 8.95
CA THR A 110 -7.70 -9.85 9.76
C THR A 110 -8.00 -9.44 11.20
N PRO A 111 -9.24 -9.61 11.70
CA PRO A 111 -9.43 -9.72 13.13
C PRO A 111 -8.68 -10.99 13.53
N GLY A 112 -7.52 -10.86 14.18
CA GLY A 112 -6.93 -12.00 14.85
C GLY A 112 -8.01 -12.57 15.76
N ASP A 113 -8.45 -13.80 15.49
CA ASP A 113 -9.46 -14.46 16.31
C ASP A 113 -9.02 -14.31 17.77
N PRO A 114 -9.77 -13.58 18.63
CA PRO A 114 -9.38 -13.38 20.03
C PRO A 114 -9.53 -14.66 20.87
N ASN A 115 -9.79 -15.81 20.23
CA ASN A 115 -10.01 -17.11 20.85
C ASN A 115 -9.16 -18.19 20.18
N VAL A 116 -7.86 -18.18 20.47
CA VAL A 116 -7.08 -19.43 20.52
C VAL A 116 -6.51 -19.51 21.93
N LEU A 117 -7.32 -20.08 22.83
CA LEU A 117 -6.92 -20.63 24.12
C LEU A 117 -6.35 -22.04 23.92
#